data_AF-A0AAV7YBZ1-F1
#
_entry.id   AF-A0AAV7YBZ1-F1
#
_cell.length_a   1.000
_cell.length_b   1.000
_cell.length_c   1.000
_cell.angle_alpha   90.00
_cell.angle_beta   90.00
_cell.angle_gamma   90.00
#
_symmetry.space_group_name_H-M   'P 1'
#
loop_
_entity.id
_entity.type
_entity.pdbx_description
1 polymer ?
#
loop_
_entity_poly.entity_id
_entity_poly.type
_entity_poly.pdbx_seq_one_letter_code
_entity_poly.pdbx_strand_id
1 'polypeptide(L)'
;MDKNEQLLLKTVKKFWAEQKKKYKDPEIIEQKKNSNGNYFKFNRIKNIVKLNDKIERVTVDGINLLIQAAELFILELTKRAQIEAKGYKRKIIKVEDLIRAASRAEHYDFLLDVFPEEVVEDNM
;
A
#
# COMPACT_ATOMS: atom_id res chain seq x y z
N MET A 1 14.22 11.93 -16.81
CA MET A 1 13.46 10.87 -16.12
C MET A 1 14.23 9.57 -16.23
N ASP A 2 14.76 9.07 -15.12
CA ASP A 2 15.57 7.84 -15.07
C ASP A 2 14.78 6.64 -15.64
N LYS A 3 15.47 5.63 -16.18
CA LYS A 3 14.83 4.41 -16.71
C LYS A 3 13.98 3.72 -15.64
N ASN A 4 14.40 3.74 -14.38
CA ASN A 4 13.63 3.17 -13.28
C ASN A 4 12.37 3.97 -12.97
N GLU A 5 12.45 5.30 -13.05
CA GLU A 5 11.30 6.19 -12.83
C GLU A 5 10.24 6.01 -13.93
N GLN A 6 10.66 5.86 -15.19
CA GLN A 6 9.77 5.50 -16.29
C GLN A 6 9.10 4.13 -16.06
N LEU A 7 9.87 3.14 -15.63
CA LEU A 7 9.37 1.80 -15.32
C LEU A 7 8.37 1.83 -14.15
N LEU A 8 8.64 2.63 -13.13
CA LEU A 8 7.79 2.86 -11.96
C LEU A 8 6.44 3.43 -12.39
N LEU A 9 6.44 4.56 -13.12
CA LEU A 9 5.23 5.21 -13.59
C LEU A 9 4.39 4.26 -14.46
N LYS A 10 5.02 3.50 -15.36
CA LYS A 10 4.32 2.49 -16.18
C LYS A 10 3.71 1.38 -15.32
N THR A 11 4.44 0.90 -14.32
CA THR A 11 4.02 -0.20 -13.43
C THR A 11 2.83 0.23 -12.57
N VAL A 12 2.91 1.40 -11.94
CA VAL A 12 1.85 1.94 -11.08
C VAL A 12 0.60 2.28 -11.90
N LYS A 13 0.75 2.91 -13.07
CA LYS A 13 -0.38 3.18 -13.98
C LYS A 13 -1.09 1.90 -14.40
N LYS A 14 -0.35 0.87 -14.82
CA LYS A 14 -0.90 -0.43 -15.19
C LYS A 14 -1.62 -1.09 -14.00
N PHE A 15 -1.00 -1.08 -12.82
CA PHE A 15 -1.60 -1.62 -11.60
C PHE A 15 -2.96 -0.96 -11.32
N TRP A 16 -3.03 0.36 -11.27
CA TRP A 16 -4.28 1.06 -10.97
C TRP A 16 -5.36 0.87 -12.04
N ALA A 17 -4.97 0.77 -13.32
CA ALA A 17 -5.91 0.43 -14.39
C ALA A 17 -6.52 -0.97 -14.19
N GLU A 18 -5.70 -1.96 -13.82
CA GLU A 18 -6.14 -3.32 -13.51
C GLU A 18 -7.03 -3.35 -12.27
N GLN A 19 -6.66 -2.66 -11.18
CA GLN A 19 -7.49 -2.60 -9.97
C GLN A 19 -8.84 -1.95 -10.28
N LYS A 20 -8.86 -0.81 -10.97
CA LYS A 20 -10.11 -0.13 -11.37
C LYS A 20 -11.01 -1.03 -12.22
N LYS A 21 -10.44 -1.86 -13.09
CA LYS A 21 -11.22 -2.84 -13.85
C LYS A 21 -11.84 -3.89 -12.92
N LYS A 22 -11.06 -4.46 -12.00
CA LYS A 22 -11.55 -5.46 -11.03
C LYS A 22 -12.67 -4.93 -10.14
N TYR A 23 -12.57 -3.69 -9.68
CA TYR A 23 -13.58 -3.06 -8.82
C TYR A 23 -14.85 -2.61 -9.57
N LYS A 24 -14.88 -2.73 -10.91
CA LYS A 24 -16.08 -2.51 -11.72
C LYS A 24 -16.72 -3.81 -12.22
N ASP A 25 -16.06 -4.95 -12.00
CA ASP A 25 -16.51 -6.25 -12.46
C ASP A 25 -17.51 -6.84 -11.45
N PRO A 26 -18.79 -7.00 -11.83
CA PRO A 26 -19.83 -7.49 -10.92
C PRO A 26 -19.52 -8.86 -10.32
N GLU A 27 -18.89 -9.76 -11.09
CA GLU A 27 -18.57 -11.12 -10.65
C GLU A 27 -17.49 -11.10 -9.56
N ILE A 28 -16.48 -10.23 -9.70
CA ILE A 28 -15.42 -10.05 -8.70
C ILE A 28 -15.98 -9.41 -7.42
N ILE A 29 -16.90 -8.45 -7.56
CA ILE A 29 -17.57 -7.81 -6.41
C ILE A 29 -18.35 -8.86 -5.61
N GLU A 30 -19.10 -9.72 -6.30
CA GLU A 30 -19.88 -10.79 -5.67
C GLU A 30 -18.99 -11.84 -5.01
N GLN A 31 -17.92 -12.27 -5.69
CA GLN A 31 -16.92 -13.17 -5.09
C GLN A 31 -16.30 -12.58 -3.82
N LYS A 32 -15.92 -11.29 -3.83
CA LYS A 32 -15.35 -10.63 -2.64
C LYS A 32 -16.33 -10.57 -1.47
N LYS A 33 -17.63 -10.35 -1.74
CA LYS A 33 -18.67 -10.38 -0.69
C LYS A 33 -18.84 -11.76 -0.07
N ASN A 34 -18.73 -12.81 -0.88
CA ASN A 34 -18.96 -14.19 -0.46
C ASN A 34 -17.71 -14.87 0.12
N SER A 35 -16.52 -14.36 -0.22
CA SER A 35 -15.28 -14.83 0.37
C SER A 35 -15.10 -14.27 1.78
N ASN A 36 -14.89 -15.15 2.77
CA ASN A 36 -14.32 -14.81 4.09
C ASN A 36 -12.84 -14.30 3.98
N GLY A 37 -12.44 -13.80 2.81
CA GLY A 37 -11.07 -13.71 2.32
C GLY A 37 -10.40 -12.34 2.46
N ASN A 38 -10.97 -11.42 3.25
CA ASN A 38 -10.24 -10.20 3.60
C ASN A 38 -9.01 -10.58 4.42
N TYR A 39 -7.82 -10.22 3.93
CA TYR A 39 -6.57 -10.46 4.66
C TYR A 39 -6.56 -9.70 6.01
N PHE A 40 -7.35 -8.64 6.10
CA PHE A 40 -7.58 -7.88 7.32
C PHE A 40 -8.86 -8.28 8.03
N LYS A 41 -8.73 -8.59 9.33
CA LYS A 41 -9.87 -8.82 10.22
C LYS A 41 -10.53 -7.48 10.56
N PHE A 42 -11.84 -7.38 10.33
CA PHE A 42 -12.65 -6.17 10.62
C PHE A 42 -12.38 -5.59 12.02
N ASN A 43 -12.45 -6.42 13.06
CA ASN A 43 -12.26 -5.96 14.45
C ASN A 43 -10.85 -5.39 14.70
N ARG A 44 -9.82 -5.89 14.01
CA ARG A 44 -8.46 -5.36 14.16
C ARG A 44 -8.35 -3.95 13.57
N ILE A 45 -8.91 -3.74 12.38
CA ILE A 45 -8.94 -2.41 11.75
C ILE A 45 -9.79 -1.45 12.58
N LYS A 46 -10.96 -1.90 13.07
CA LYS A 46 -11.79 -1.10 13.98
C LYS A 46 -11.03 -0.65 15.22
N ASN A 47 -10.27 -1.55 15.85
CA ASN A 47 -9.48 -1.22 17.03
C ASN A 47 -8.37 -0.21 16.72
N ILE A 48 -7.66 -0.35 15.59
CA ILE A 48 -6.65 0.61 15.14
C ILE A 48 -7.25 2.00 14.96
N VAL A 49 -8.40 2.10 14.27
CA VAL A 49 -9.09 3.40 14.09
C VAL A 49 -9.48 4.01 15.43
N LYS A 50 -9.90 3.18 16.38
CA LYS A 50 -10.30 3.58 17.74
C LYS A 50 -9.14 3.92 18.68
N LEU A 51 -7.88 3.74 18.27
CA LEU A 51 -6.73 4.29 19.01
C LEU A 51 -6.71 5.82 18.98
N ASN A 52 -7.43 6.43 18.03
CA ASN A 52 -7.66 7.87 18.03
C ASN A 52 -8.91 8.19 18.85
N ASP A 53 -8.70 8.71 20.06
CA ASP A 53 -9.76 9.05 21.03
C ASP A 53 -10.76 10.10 20.51
N LYS A 54 -10.39 10.85 19.45
CA LYS A 54 -11.30 11.82 18.81
C LYS A 54 -12.37 11.16 17.93
N ILE A 55 -12.28 9.85 17.68
CA ILE A 55 -13.23 9.11 16.83
C ILE A 55 -14.27 8.42 17.71
N GLU A 56 -15.43 9.06 17.90
CA GLU A 56 -16.52 8.50 18.71
C GLU A 56 -17.26 7.34 18.05
N ARG A 57 -17.46 7.39 16.72
CA ARG A 57 -18.21 6.37 15.98
C ARG A 57 -17.50 6.00 14.69
N VAL A 58 -17.60 4.74 14.31
CA VAL A 58 -17.07 4.21 13.05
C VAL A 58 -18.16 3.41 12.38
N THR A 59 -18.38 3.66 11.09
CA THR A 59 -19.37 2.93 10.29
C THR A 59 -18.77 1.64 9.75
N VAL A 60 -19.63 0.65 9.46
CA VAL A 60 -19.21 -0.61 8.83
C VAL A 60 -18.58 -0.34 7.46
N ASP A 61 -19.19 0.53 6.66
CA ASP A 61 -18.69 0.88 5.33
C ASP A 61 -17.34 1.60 5.38
N GLY A 62 -17.12 2.47 6.37
CA GLY A 62 -15.84 3.14 6.57
C GLY A 62 -14.71 2.16 6.86
N ILE A 63 -14.95 1.17 7.74
CA ILE A 63 -13.97 0.11 8.01
C ILE A 63 -13.74 -0.78 6.77
N ASN A 64 -14.80 -1.13 6.06
CA ASN A 64 -14.69 -1.93 4.83
C ASN A 64 -13.90 -1.19 3.74
N LEU A 65 -14.04 0.14 3.66
CA LEU A 65 -13.24 0.97 2.76
C LEU A 65 -11.77 1.00 3.19
N LEU A 66 -11.48 1.14 4.49
CA LEU A 66 -10.12 1.10 5.02
C LEU A 66 -9.44 -0.25 4.78
N ILE A 67 -10.16 -1.36 4.94
CA ILE A 67 -9.64 -2.70 4.62
C ILE A 67 -9.19 -2.77 3.15
N GLN A 68 -10.05 -2.34 2.23
CA GLN A 68 -9.74 -2.35 0.80
C GLN A 68 -8.61 -1.38 0.45
N ALA A 69 -8.60 -0.20 1.06
CA ALA A 69 -7.53 0.77 0.88
C ALA A 69 -6.19 0.24 1.40
N ALA A 70 -6.17 -0.44 2.55
CA ALA A 70 -4.97 -1.04 3.13
C ALA A 70 -4.41 -2.16 2.24
N GLU A 71 -5.28 -3.00 1.66
CA GLU A 71 -4.85 -4.01 0.69
C GLU A 71 -4.18 -3.37 -0.53
N LEU A 72 -4.82 -2.35 -1.11
CA LEU A 72 -4.28 -1.63 -2.27
C LEU A 72 -2.97 -0.90 -1.93
N PHE A 73 -2.91 -0.28 -0.76
CA PHE A 73 -1.74 0.40 -0.23
C PHE A 73 -0.53 -0.53 -0.15
N ILE A 74 -0.69 -1.70 0.48
CA ILE A 74 0.40 -2.69 0.60
C ILE A 74 0.83 -3.19 -0.77
N LEU A 75 -0.11 -3.50 -1.66
CA LEU A 75 0.20 -4.00 -3.00
C LEU A 75 0.97 -2.98 -3.84
N GLU A 76 0.59 -1.72 -3.79
CA GLU A 76 1.29 -0.66 -4.50
C GLU A 76 2.68 -0.42 -3.91
N LEU A 77 2.79 -0.20 -2.60
CA LEU A 77 4.08 0.05 -1.95
C LEU A 77 5.05 -1.10 -2.20
N THR A 78 4.57 -2.34 -2.14
CA THR A 78 5.37 -3.53 -2.48
C THR A 78 5.87 -3.49 -3.93
N LYS A 79 5.04 -3.11 -4.90
CA LYS A 79 5.48 -2.98 -6.31
C LYS A 79 6.54 -1.90 -6.49
N ARG A 80 6.42 -0.79 -5.77
CA ARG A 80 7.42 0.29 -5.81
C ARG A 80 8.75 -0.19 -5.22
N ALA A 81 8.74 -0.81 -4.04
CA ALA A 81 9.92 -1.39 -3.41
C ALA A 81 10.56 -2.51 -4.25
N GLN A 82 9.79 -3.30 -4.97
CA GLN A 82 10.32 -4.29 -5.93
C GLN A 82 11.13 -3.65 -7.06
N ILE A 83 10.76 -2.45 -7.50
CA ILE A 83 11.51 -1.73 -8.56
C ILE A 83 12.83 -1.22 -7.99
N GLU A 84 12.84 -0.69 -6.77
CA GLU A 84 14.08 -0.32 -6.08
C GLU A 84 15.01 -1.53 -5.94
N ALA A 85 14.52 -2.65 -5.39
CA ALA A 85 15.31 -3.88 -5.25
C ALA A 85 15.91 -4.35 -6.58
N LYS A 86 15.12 -4.31 -7.67
CA LYS A 86 15.58 -4.65 -9.02
C LYS A 86 16.64 -3.70 -9.57
N GLY A 87 16.57 -2.41 -9.22
CA GLY A 87 17.62 -1.43 -9.55
C GLY A 87 18.99 -1.85 -9.01
N TYR A 88 19.02 -2.52 -7.86
CA TYR A 88 20.22 -3.12 -7.25
C TYR A 88 20.44 -4.60 -7.63
N LYS A 89 19.77 -5.10 -8.68
CA LYS A 89 19.83 -6.51 -9.13
C LYS A 89 19.43 -7.54 -8.06
N ARG A 90 18.66 -7.13 -7.06
CA ARG A 90 18.15 -8.00 -6.00
C ARG A 90 16.72 -8.43 -6.28
N LYS A 91 16.39 -9.66 -5.88
CA LYS A 91 15.01 -10.19 -5.91
C LYS A 91 14.28 -10.04 -4.56
N ILE A 92 15.06 -10.03 -3.48
CA ILE A 92 14.55 -9.88 -2.11
C ILE A 92 14.43 -8.39 -1.80
N ILE A 93 13.23 -7.98 -1.40
CA ILE A 93 12.93 -6.62 -0.92
C ILE A 93 13.51 -6.49 0.48
N LYS A 94 14.25 -5.40 0.73
CA LYS A 94 14.72 -5.03 2.06
C LYS A 94 14.00 -3.77 2.56
N VAL A 95 14.21 -3.42 3.83
CA VAL A 95 13.62 -2.23 4.44
C VAL A 95 14.09 -0.96 3.73
N GLU A 96 15.35 -0.89 3.29
CA GLU A 96 15.88 0.29 2.58
C GLU A 96 15.17 0.51 1.23
N ASP A 97 14.66 -0.54 0.60
CA ASP A 97 13.88 -0.43 -0.63
C ASP A 97 12.49 0.16 -0.37
N LEU A 98 11.90 -0.11 0.79
CA LEU A 98 10.63 0.47 1.20
C LEU A 98 10.80 1.96 1.52
N ILE A 99 11.87 2.32 2.23
CA ILE A 99 12.21 3.71 2.54
C ILE A 99 12.41 4.50 1.25
N ARG A 100 13.30 4.04 0.36
CA ARG A 100 13.53 4.69 -0.94
C ARG A 100 12.26 4.80 -1.78
N ALA A 101 11.42 3.76 -1.77
CA ALA A 101 10.16 3.78 -2.50
C ALA A 101 9.15 4.79 -1.93
N ALA A 102 9.10 4.95 -0.61
CA ALA A 102 8.25 5.90 0.07
C ALA A 102 8.73 7.34 -0.15
N SER A 103 10.03 7.63 0.02
CA SER A 103 10.62 8.96 -0.17
C SER A 103 10.50 9.51 -1.60
N ARG A 104 10.20 8.65 -2.58
CA ARG A 104 9.99 9.04 -3.98
C ARG A 104 8.55 9.42 -4.31
N ALA A 105 7.63 9.41 -3.34
CA ALA A 105 6.24 9.73 -3.58
C ALA A 105 5.57 10.41 -2.38
N GLU A 106 5.18 11.67 -2.59
CA GLU A 106 4.57 12.58 -1.59
C GLU A 106 3.42 11.96 -0.78
N HIS A 107 2.57 11.13 -1.39
CA HIS A 107 1.46 10.49 -0.69
C HIS A 107 1.90 9.41 0.33
N TYR A 108 3.19 9.07 0.37
CA TYR A 108 3.80 8.19 1.36
C TYR A 108 4.66 8.94 2.40
N ASP A 109 4.69 10.27 2.40
CA ASP A 109 5.51 11.05 3.34
C ASP A 109 5.14 10.75 4.81
N PHE A 110 3.88 10.36 5.07
CA PHE A 110 3.45 9.93 6.40
C PHE A 110 4.18 8.69 6.94
N LEU A 111 4.91 7.96 6.10
CA LEU A 111 5.72 6.80 6.50
C LEU A 111 7.14 7.19 6.93
N LEU A 112 7.61 8.40 6.60
CA LEU A 112 8.96 8.83 6.94
C LEU A 112 9.18 8.86 8.46
N ASP A 113 8.15 9.30 9.20
CA ASP A 113 8.15 9.31 10.66
C ASP A 113 8.04 7.90 11.30
N VAL A 114 7.73 6.88 10.50
CA VAL A 114 7.56 5.49 10.95
C VAL A 114 8.84 4.67 10.76
N PHE A 115 9.71 5.08 9.84
CA PHE A 115 10.95 4.35 9.57
C PHE A 115 12.02 4.64 10.64
N PRO A 116 12.84 3.64 11.02
CA PRO A 116 13.91 3.86 12.01
C PRO A 116 14.97 4.83 11.47
N GLU A 117 15.40 5.79 12.30
CA GLU A 117 16.40 6.81 11.94
C GLU A 117 17.70 6.20 11.40
N GLU A 118 18.18 5.11 12.01
CA GLU A 118 19.41 4.38 11.62
C GLU A 118 19.42 3.94 10.16
N VAL A 119 18.25 3.73 9.55
CA VAL A 119 18.12 3.27 8.15
C VAL A 119 17.96 4.45 7.17
N VAL A 120 17.56 5.62 7.66
CA VAL A 120 17.35 6.81 6.83
C VAL A 120 18.69 7.52 6.56
N GLU A 121 19.59 7.59 7.54
CA GLU A 121 20.90 8.24 7.40
C GLU A 121 21.85 7.54 6.42
N ASP A 122 21.81 6.20 6.33
CA ASP A 122 22.67 5.42 5.42
C ASP A 122 22.19 5.45 3.95
N ASN A 123 21.03 6.07 3.68
CA ASN A 123 20.38 6.07 2.37
C ASN A 123 20.00 7.47 1.83
N MET A 124 20.39 8.55 2.53
CA MET A 124 20.39 9.94 2.01
C MET A 124 21.77 10.31 1.48
#